data_AF-A0A8S3HQ81-F1
#
_entry.id   AF-A0A8S3HQ81-F1
#
_cell.length_a   1.000
_cell.length_b   1.000
_cell.length_c   1.000
_cell.angle_alpha   90.00
_cell.angle_beta   90.00
_cell.angle_gamma   90.00
#
_symmetry.space_group_name_H-M   'P 1'
#
loop_
_entity.id
_entity.type
_entity.pdbx_description
1 polymer ?
#
loop_
_entity_poly.entity_id
_entity_poly.type
_entity_poly.pdbx_seq_one_letter_code
_entity_poly.pdbx_strand_id
1 'polypeptide(L)' 'MNGCFKEILKLEPNTPCFIMHDVDLLLIDDRNMYTCPLYPRHLSVAIDKFQFYLPYAQLVGGVL' A
#
# COMPACT_ATOMS: atom_id res chain seq x y z
N MET A 1 -2.83 9.11 -7.10
CA MET A 1 -2.03 7.88 -7.38
C MET A 1 -1.75 7.67 -8.88
N ASN A 2 -2.75 7.64 -9.77
CA ASN A 2 -2.52 7.43 -11.23
C ASN A 2 -1.55 8.43 -11.90
N GLY A 3 -1.55 9.71 -11.49
CA GLY A 3 -0.59 10.69 -11.99
C GLY A 3 0.86 10.28 -11.69
N CYS A 4 1.15 10.00 -10.41
CA CYS A 4 2.47 9.52 -9.96
C CYS A 4 2.89 8.24 -10.68
N PHE A 5 1.98 7.26 -10.82
CA PHE A 5 2.25 6.03 -11.58
C PHE A 5 2.75 6.31 -13.01
N LYS A 6 2.06 7.20 -13.72
CA LYS A 6 2.47 7.60 -15.09
C LYS A 6 3.81 8.32 -15.11
N GLU A 7 4.06 9.22 -14.16
CA GLU A 7 5.32 9.96 -14.11
C GLU A 7 6.50 9.07 -13.72
N ILE A 8 6.33 8.14 -12.78
CA ILE A 8 7.38 7.16 -12.42
C ILE A 8 7.69 6.28 -13.62
N LEU A 9 6.71 5.79 -14.37
CA LEU A 9 6.97 4.96 -15.55
C LEU A 9 7.71 5.70 -16.68
N LYS A 10 7.65 7.03 -16.72
CA LYS A 10 8.48 7.82 -17.65
C LYS A 10 9.94 7.87 -17.20
N LEU A 11 10.19 7.87 -15.89
CA LEU A 11 11.53 7.96 -15.30
C LEU A 11 12.20 6.58 -15.19
N GLU A 12 11.44 5.59 -14.71
CA GLU A 12 11.87 4.23 -14.40
C GLU A 12 10.88 3.21 -15.01
N PRO A 13 10.96 2.95 -16.33
CA PRO A 13 10.00 2.11 -17.05
C PRO A 13 9.95 0.65 -16.56
N ASN A 14 11.05 0.18 -15.98
CA ASN A 14 11.21 -1.19 -15.48
C ASN A 14 10.93 -1.31 -13.98
N THR A 15 10.24 -0.32 -13.38
CA THR A 15 9.85 -0.37 -11.97
C THR A 15 9.02 -1.64 -11.71
N PRO A 16 9.50 -2.58 -10.88
CA PRO A 16 8.88 -3.90 -10.75
C PRO A 16 7.64 -3.90 -9.85
N CYS A 17 7.44 -2.85 -9.07
CA CYS A 17 6.44 -2.81 -8.01
C CYS A 17 6.04 -1.36 -7.70
N PHE A 18 4.76 -1.15 -7.40
CA PHE A 18 4.22 0.14 -6.97
C PHE A 18 3.49 -0.07 -5.66
N ILE A 19 3.78 0.79 -4.68
CA ILE A 19 3.07 0.82 -3.40
C ILE A 19 2.36 2.16 -3.31
N MET A 20 1.04 2.10 -3.15
CA MET A 20 0.19 3.25 -2.98
C MET A 20 -0.02 3.45 -1.49
N HIS A 21 0.49 4.56 -0.96
CA HIS A 21 0.61 4.75 0.47
C HIS A 21 0.11 6.13 0.90
N ASP A 22 -0.90 6.17 1.77
CA ASP A 22 -1.36 7.41 2.39
C ASP A 22 -0.30 7.97 3.34
N VAL A 23 0.04 9.26 3.22
CA VAL A 23 1.17 9.89 3.93
C VAL A 23 1.03 9.89 5.46
N ASP A 24 -0.18 9.69 5.97
CA ASP A 24 -0.53 9.69 7.39
C ASP A 24 -0.57 8.30 8.03
N LEU A 25 -0.22 7.24 7.29
CA LEU A 25 -0.09 5.90 7.83
C LEU A 25 1.39 5.58 8.14
N LEU A 26 1.64 4.90 9.26
CA LEU A 26 2.98 4.46 9.63
C LEU A 26 2.93 2.99 10.04
N LEU A 27 3.97 2.24 9.69
CA LEU A 27 4.13 0.87 10.16
C LEU A 27 4.41 0.85 11.65
N ILE A 28 3.70 -0.03 12.36
CA ILE A 28 3.96 -0.35 13.76
C ILE A 28 4.95 -1.52 13.88
N ASP A 29 5.05 -2.35 12.83
CA ASP A 29 5.80 -3.59 12.81
C ASP A 29 6.61 -3.69 11.52
N ASP A 30 7.92 -3.90 11.65
CA ASP A 30 8.90 -3.97 10.54
C ASP A 30 8.78 -5.27 9.72
N ARG A 31 8.06 -6.26 10.23
CA ARG A 31 7.70 -7.48 9.48
C ARG A 31 6.71 -7.20 8.35
N ASN A 32 6.07 -6.03 8.33
CA ASN A 32 5.21 -5.58 7.24
C ASN A 32 6.03 -5.03 6.08
N MET A 33 6.68 -5.93 5.33
CA MET A 33 7.57 -5.55 4.24
C MET A 33 6.84 -4.88 3.06
N TYR A 34 7.43 -3.80 2.56
CA TYR A 34 6.95 -3.04 1.39
C TYR A 34 7.40 -3.75 0.10
N THR A 35 6.68 -4.82 -0.23
CA THR A 35 6.99 -5.70 -1.36
C THR A 35 5.72 -6.06 -2.12
N CYS A 36 5.81 -6.21 -3.44
CA CYS A 36 4.73 -6.74 -4.26
C CYS A 36 4.84 -8.27 -4.38
N PRO A 37 3.91 -9.05 -3.81
CA PRO A 37 3.80 -10.48 -4.09
C PRO A 37 3.06 -10.71 -5.43
N LEU A 38 2.77 -11.98 -5.76
CA LEU A 38 2.07 -12.36 -7.00
C LEU A 38 0.68 -11.71 -7.15
N TYR A 39 0.01 -11.45 -6.03
CA TYR A 39 -1.30 -10.80 -5.98
C TYR A 39 -1.19 -9.45 -5.26
N PRO A 40 -2.10 -8.49 -5.52
CA PRO A 40 -2.13 -7.22 -4.78
C PRO A 40 -2.16 -7.46 -3.27
N ARG A 41 -1.34 -6.71 -2.53
CA ARG A 41 -1.19 -6.89 -1.09
C ARG A 41 -1.71 -5.65 -0.36
N HIS A 42 -2.83 -5.79 0.33
CA HIS A 42 -3.28 -4.76 1.26
C HIS A 42 -2.38 -4.77 2.50
N LEU A 43 -1.63 -3.69 2.74
CA LEU A 43 -0.67 -3.57 3.83
C LEU A 43 -1.30 -2.96 5.09
N SER A 44 -2.31 -2.10 4.95
CA SER A 44 -2.98 -1.43 6.06
C SER A 44 -4.26 -2.16 6.53
N VAL A 45 -4.15 -3.46 6.79
CA VAL A 45 -5.27 -4.32 7.22
C VAL A 45 -5.77 -4.04 8.63
N ALA A 46 -4.89 -3.51 9.49
CA ALA A 46 -5.16 -3.24 10.89
C ALA A 46 -4.53 -1.90 11.29
N ILE A 47 -5.35 -0.85 11.31
CA ILE A 47 -4.93 0.50 11.72
C ILE A 47 -5.62 0.92 13.01
N ASP A 48 -4.99 1.82 13.76
CA ASP A 48 -5.48 2.34 15.05
C ASP A 48 -6.87 3.01 14.95
N LYS A 49 -7.12 3.74 13.86
CA LYS A 49 -8.41 4.38 13.55
C LYS A 49 -9.58 3.38 13.51
N PHE A 50 -9.32 2.13 13.14
CA PHE A 50 -10.30 1.04 13.14
C PHE A 50 -10.07 0.04 14.28
N GLN A 51 -9.36 0.45 15.32
CA GLN A 51 -9.06 -0.37 16.50
C GLN A 51 -8.39 -1.70 16.13
N PHE A 52 -7.54 -1.68 15.09
CA PHE A 52 -6.85 -2.84 14.54
C PHE A 52 -7.77 -3.93 13.93
N TYR A 53 -9.01 -3.57 13.59
CA TYR A 53 -9.93 -4.45 12.85
C TYR A 53 -10.11 -3.97 11.41
N LEU A 54 -10.27 -4.93 10.49
CA LEU A 54 -10.64 -4.65 9.12
C LEU A 54 -12.17 -4.40 9.05
N PRO A 55 -12.64 -3.20 8.65
CA PRO A 55 -14.07 -2.87 8.66
C PRO A 55 -14.93 -3.76 7.76
N TYR A 56 -14.39 -4.20 6.62
CA TYR A 56 -15.03 -5.12 5.68
C TYR A 56 -14.00 -5.75 4.74
N ALA A 57 -14.28 -6.96 4.24
CA ALA A 57 -13.30 -7.79 3.53
C ALA A 57 -12.76 -7.18 2.23
N GLN A 58 -13.51 -6.28 1.59
CA GLN A 58 -13.14 -5.63 0.32
C GLN A 58 -12.41 -4.29 0.49
N LEU A 59 -12.11 -3.86 1.72
CA LEU A 59 -11.37 -2.62 1.94
C LEU A 59 -9.91 -2.78 1.46
N VAL A 60 -9.50 -1.94 0.53
CA VAL A 60 -8.12 -1.93 -0.03
C VAL A 60 -7.48 -0.53 -0.01
N GLY A 61 -8.04 0.40 0.78
CA GLY A 61 -7.50 1.76 0.96
C GLY A 61 -6.42 1.83 2.05
N GLY A 62 -5.72 2.97 2.15
CA GLY A 62 -4.60 3.18 3.06
C GLY A 62 -3.27 2.85 2.40
N VAL A 63 -2.82 1.60 2.53
CA VAL A 63 -1.59 1.11 1.89
C VAL A 63 -1.86 -0.16 1.09
N LEU A 64 -1.55 -0.12 -0.20
CA LEU A 64 -1.74 -1.21 -1.18
C LEU A 64 -0.51 -1.41 -2.06
#